data_AF-A0A3C1M5S3-F1
#
_entry.id   AF-A0A3C1M5S3-F1
#
_cell.length_a   1.000
_cell.length_b   1.000
_cell.length_c   1.000
_cell.angle_alpha   90.00
_cell.angle_beta   90.00
_cell.angle_gamma   90.00
#
_symmetry.space_group_name_H-M   'P 1'
#
loop_
_entity.id
_entity.type
_entity.pdbx_description
1 polymer ?
#
loop_
_entity_poly.entity_id
_entity_poly.type
_entity_poly.pdbx_seq_one_letter_code
_entity_poly.pdbx_strand_id
1 'polypeptide(L)'
;MGSRACRGDMTENLTLETAIAHLRGPDRGLRVYAAWWLGRFRVHHPEALALLIDSLTDEGDRTAVGGYPLRRNAARALGKLGDRQAVAPLMEALA
;
A
#
# COMPACT_ATOMS: atom_id res chain seq x y z
N MET A 1 21.89 -32.10 -1.66
CA MET A 1 22.10 -30.63 -1.62
C MET A 1 20.99 -29.94 -2.41
N GLY A 2 20.32 -28.95 -1.82
CA GLY A 2 19.27 -28.18 -2.49
C GLY A 2 18.30 -27.62 -1.47
N SER A 3 18.83 -26.76 -0.58
CA SER A 3 18.10 -26.25 0.58
C SER A 3 16.89 -25.41 0.14
N ARG A 4 15.70 -25.94 0.45
CA ARG A 4 14.42 -25.23 0.48
C ARG A 4 14.37 -24.37 1.74
N ALA A 5 14.88 -23.15 1.67
CA ALA A 5 14.58 -22.06 2.60
C ALA A 5 15.33 -20.83 2.08
N CYS A 6 14.67 -19.67 1.93
CA CYS A 6 15.25 -18.31 1.98
C CYS A 6 14.45 -17.23 1.21
N ARG A 7 13.38 -17.56 0.45
CA ARG A 7 12.61 -16.50 -0.27
C ARG A 7 11.38 -15.94 0.43
N GLY A 8 10.89 -16.58 1.49
CA GLY A 8 9.71 -16.11 2.24
C GLY A 8 10.00 -15.09 3.36
N ASP A 9 11.23 -15.07 3.87
CA ASP A 9 11.55 -14.48 5.18
C ASP A 9 12.03 -13.00 5.11
N MET A 10 12.65 -12.59 3.99
CA MET A 10 13.20 -11.22 3.87
C MET A 10 12.17 -10.15 3.51
N THR A 11 10.99 -10.52 3.01
CA THR A 11 9.92 -9.57 2.68
C THR A 11 9.08 -9.24 3.91
N GLU A 12 8.88 -10.15 4.84
CA GLU A 12 7.85 -10.00 5.88
C GLU A 12 8.17 -8.96 6.97
N ASN A 13 9.42 -8.50 7.06
CA ASN A 13 9.90 -7.65 8.15
C ASN A 13 10.05 -6.16 7.76
N LEU A 14 8.97 -5.51 7.28
CA LEU A 14 8.91 -4.05 7.24
C LEU A 14 8.60 -3.48 8.63
N THR A 15 9.12 -2.30 8.92
CA THR A 15 8.64 -1.48 10.04
C THR A 15 7.64 -0.44 9.56
N LEU A 16 6.89 0.17 10.48
CA LEU A 16 5.98 1.28 10.19
C LEU A 16 6.72 2.44 9.52
N GLU A 17 7.89 2.80 10.05
CA GLU A 17 8.71 3.92 9.57
C GLU A 17 9.19 3.66 8.14
N THR A 18 9.67 2.45 7.85
CA THR A 18 10.07 2.07 6.50
C THR A 18 8.88 2.04 5.54
N ALA A 19 7.71 1.55 5.96
CA ALA A 19 6.51 1.57 5.13
C ALA A 19 6.09 3.00 4.76
N ILE A 20 6.11 3.92 5.74
CA ILE A 20 5.82 5.34 5.54
C ILE A 20 6.85 5.97 4.59
N ALA A 21 8.15 5.68 4.80
CA ALA A 21 9.20 6.18 3.92
C ALA A 21 9.05 5.68 2.48
N HIS A 22 8.69 4.40 2.30
CA HIS A 22 8.42 3.83 0.99
C HIS A 22 7.21 4.47 0.30
N LEU A 23 6.09 4.71 1.01
CA LEU A 23 4.91 5.38 0.43
C LEU A 23 5.22 6.79 -0.10
N ARG A 24 6.12 7.52 0.58
CA ARG A 24 6.59 8.85 0.18
C ARG A 24 7.69 8.83 -0.89
N GLY A 25 8.40 7.73 -1.01
CA GLY A 25 9.54 7.60 -1.90
C GLY A 25 9.16 7.56 -3.38
N PRO A 26 10.14 7.76 -4.29
CA PRO A 26 9.89 7.77 -5.73
C PRO A 26 9.73 6.35 -6.33
N ASP A 27 10.18 5.32 -5.62
CA ASP A 27 10.15 3.94 -6.12
C ASP A 27 8.72 3.39 -6.10
N ARG A 28 8.13 3.26 -7.29
CA ARG A 28 6.76 2.80 -7.50
C ARG A 28 6.50 1.40 -6.93
N GLY A 29 7.47 0.50 -7.05
CA GLY A 29 7.38 -0.86 -6.52
C GLY A 29 7.32 -0.86 -5.00
N LEU A 30 8.18 -0.07 -4.35
CA LEU A 30 8.20 0.07 -2.89
C LEU A 30 6.92 0.72 -2.35
N ARG A 31 6.37 1.71 -3.03
CA ARG A 31 5.07 2.31 -2.67
C ARG A 31 3.95 1.28 -2.68
N VAL A 32 3.86 0.50 -3.77
CA VAL A 32 2.86 -0.57 -3.92
C VAL A 32 3.05 -1.62 -2.82
N TYR A 33 4.29 -1.98 -2.53
CA TYR A 33 4.62 -2.96 -1.51
C TYR A 33 4.25 -2.49 -0.10
N ALA A 34 4.57 -1.24 0.24
CA ALA A 34 4.20 -0.63 1.52
C ALA A 34 2.69 -0.58 1.71
N ALA A 35 1.93 -0.18 0.68
CA ALA A 35 0.47 -0.18 0.73
C ALA A 35 -0.09 -1.60 0.97
N TRP A 36 0.43 -2.61 0.28
CA TRP A 36 0.07 -4.01 0.52
C TRP A 36 0.37 -4.43 1.96
N TRP A 37 1.58 -4.12 2.46
CA TRP A 37 2.06 -4.54 3.77
C TRP A 37 1.20 -3.95 4.89
N LEU A 38 0.93 -2.63 4.86
CA LEU A 38 0.08 -1.95 5.83
C LEU A 38 -1.31 -2.60 5.93
N GLY A 39 -1.92 -2.94 4.80
CA GLY A 39 -3.20 -3.65 4.77
C GLY A 39 -3.11 -5.12 5.21
N ARG A 40 -2.04 -5.84 4.84
CA ARG A 40 -1.84 -7.26 5.17
C ARG A 40 -1.64 -7.49 6.66
N PHE A 41 -0.96 -6.57 7.34
CA PHE A 41 -0.66 -6.62 8.78
C PHE A 41 -1.59 -5.73 9.61
N ARG A 42 -2.57 -5.08 8.98
CA ARG A 42 -3.58 -4.22 9.63
C ARG A 42 -2.93 -3.16 10.53
N VAL A 43 -1.96 -2.43 9.98
CA VAL A 43 -1.25 -1.39 10.73
C VAL A 43 -2.10 -0.13 10.81
N HIS A 44 -2.65 0.11 12.00
CA HIS A 44 -3.44 1.31 12.31
C HIS A 44 -2.52 2.42 12.81
N HIS A 45 -2.14 3.33 11.90
CA HIS A 45 -1.38 4.52 12.24
C HIS A 45 -1.95 5.73 11.46
N PRO A 46 -2.23 6.88 12.12
CA PRO A 46 -2.88 8.01 11.46
C PRO A 46 -2.16 8.50 10.21
N GLU A 47 -0.83 8.57 10.25
CA GLU A 47 -0.01 8.98 9.10
C GLU A 47 -0.03 7.96 7.96
N ALA A 48 -0.04 6.66 8.30
CA ALA A 48 -0.12 5.61 7.29
C ALA A 48 -1.50 5.61 6.60
N LEU A 49 -2.57 5.86 7.37
CA LEU A 49 -3.92 6.04 6.85
C LEU A 49 -4.00 7.25 5.90
N ALA A 50 -3.46 8.40 6.30
CA ALA A 50 -3.41 9.59 5.45
C ALA A 50 -2.67 9.31 4.13
N LEU A 51 -1.49 8.68 4.18
CA LEU A 51 -0.73 8.35 2.97
C LEU A 51 -1.43 7.31 2.08
N LEU A 52 -2.17 6.37 2.65
CA LEU A 52 -3.00 5.44 1.89
C LEU A 52 -4.17 6.16 1.22
N ILE A 53 -4.81 7.12 1.89
CA ILE A 53 -5.86 7.96 1.31
C ILE A 53 -5.31 8.78 0.14
N ASP A 54 -4.18 9.47 0.32
CA ASP A 54 -3.51 10.23 -0.74
C ASP A 54 -3.14 9.34 -1.95
N SER A 55 -2.77 8.08 -1.67
CA SER A 55 -2.43 7.11 -2.71
C SER A 55 -3.62 6.66 -3.58
N LEU A 56 -4.87 6.96 -3.20
CA LEU A 56 -6.06 6.66 -4.00
C LEU A 56 -6.13 7.47 -5.29
N THR A 57 -5.49 8.64 -5.34
CA THR A 57 -5.46 9.53 -6.51
C THR A 57 -4.13 9.50 -7.25
N ASP A 58 -3.19 8.62 -6.88
CA ASP A 58 -1.85 8.58 -7.50
C ASP A 58 -1.88 8.24 -9.00
N GLU A 59 -1.28 9.09 -9.82
CA GLU A 59 -1.16 8.88 -11.28
C GLU A 59 0.23 8.44 -11.72
N GLY A 60 1.16 8.29 -10.76
CA GLY A 60 2.57 8.06 -11.02
C GLY A 60 2.86 6.75 -11.77
N ASP A 61 2.00 5.73 -11.65
CA ASP A 61 2.23 4.42 -12.24
C ASP A 61 1.03 3.85 -13.01
N ARG A 62 0.79 4.37 -14.22
CA ARG A 62 -0.18 3.79 -15.15
C ARG A 62 0.44 2.64 -15.93
N THR A 63 -0.11 1.44 -15.74
CA THR A 63 0.29 0.24 -16.50
C THR A 63 -0.19 0.31 -17.97
N ALA A 64 0.44 -0.49 -18.84
CA ALA A 64 0.06 -0.59 -20.26
C ALA A 64 -1.42 -1.02 -20.48
N VAL A 65 -1.99 -1.75 -19.51
CA VAL A 65 -3.40 -2.16 -19.51
C VAL A 65 -4.32 -1.14 -18.82
N GLY A 66 -3.83 0.08 -18.58
CA GLY A 66 -4.61 1.22 -18.10
C GLY A 66 -4.82 1.32 -16.59
N GLY A 67 -4.31 0.38 -15.81
CA GLY A 67 -4.53 0.32 -14.37
C GLY A 67 -3.44 0.99 -13.52
N TYR A 68 -3.78 1.36 -12.28
CA TYR A 68 -2.90 1.98 -11.29
C TYR A 68 -2.65 1.02 -10.11
N PRO A 69 -1.49 0.33 -10.03
CA PRO A 69 -1.23 -0.68 -9.02
C PRO A 69 -1.29 -0.12 -7.59
N LEU A 70 -0.79 1.10 -7.38
CA LEU A 70 -0.79 1.73 -6.07
C LEU A 70 -2.21 2.04 -5.60
N ARG A 71 -3.04 2.70 -6.42
CA ARG A 71 -4.45 3.01 -6.09
C ARG A 71 -5.22 1.76 -5.63
N ARG A 72 -5.09 0.66 -6.37
CA ARG A 72 -5.74 -0.62 -6.02
C ARG A 72 -5.25 -1.19 -4.69
N ASN A 73 -3.94 -1.10 -4.42
CA ASN A 73 -3.39 -1.58 -3.16
C ASN A 73 -3.81 -0.71 -1.98
N ALA A 74 -3.81 0.60 -2.16
CA ALA A 74 -4.28 1.56 -1.17
C ALA A 74 -5.75 1.31 -0.81
N ALA A 75 -6.63 1.19 -1.81
CA ALA A 75 -8.05 0.91 -1.59
C ALA A 75 -8.25 -0.42 -0.83
N ARG A 76 -7.53 -1.47 -1.22
CA ARG A 76 -7.56 -2.77 -0.53
C ARG A 76 -7.05 -2.68 0.91
N ALA A 77 -6.00 -1.90 1.16
CA ALA A 77 -5.46 -1.71 2.50
C ALA A 77 -6.45 -0.97 3.40
N LEU A 78 -6.99 0.16 2.94
CA LEU A 78 -8.00 0.95 3.64
C LEU A 78 -9.25 0.12 3.97
N GLY A 79 -9.73 -0.71 3.03
CA GLY A 79 -10.85 -1.62 3.30
C GLY A 79 -10.55 -2.68 4.38
N LYS A 80 -9.30 -3.14 4.50
CA LYS A 80 -8.88 -4.04 5.58
C LYS A 80 -8.72 -3.32 6.92
N LEU A 81 -8.28 -2.07 6.91
CA LEU A 81 -8.16 -1.26 8.12
C LEU A 81 -9.54 -0.84 8.64
N GLY A 82 -10.52 -0.58 7.77
CA GLY A 82 -11.89 -0.31 8.18
C GLY A 82 -12.07 1.03 8.90
N ASP A 83 -11.15 1.98 8.70
CA ASP A 83 -11.30 3.34 9.21
C ASP A 83 -12.41 4.08 8.46
N ARG A 84 -13.34 4.70 9.18
CA ARG A 84 -14.48 5.42 8.59
C ARG A 84 -14.04 6.65 7.80
N GLN A 85 -12.88 7.24 8.12
CA GLN A 85 -12.32 8.36 7.38
C GLN A 85 -11.99 7.99 5.93
N ALA A 86 -11.75 6.71 5.64
CA ALA A 86 -11.47 6.24 4.29
C ALA A 86 -12.72 6.14 3.40
N VAL A 87 -13.94 6.19 3.95
CA VAL A 87 -15.17 5.94 3.19
C VAL A 87 -15.40 6.99 2.11
N ALA A 88 -15.32 8.28 2.43
CA ALA A 88 -15.49 9.34 1.43
C ALA A 88 -14.40 9.30 0.34
N PRO A 89 -13.09 9.22 0.67
CA PRO A 89 -12.04 9.07 -0.34
C PRO A 89 -12.18 7.83 -1.22
N LEU A 90 -12.61 6.69 -0.64
CA LEU A 90 -12.86 5.47 -1.41
C LEU A 90 -14.02 5.62 -2.40
N MET A 91 -15.08 6.34 -2.02
CA MET A 91 -16.20 6.63 -2.93
C MET A 91 -15.76 7.57 -4.05
N GLU A 92 -14.99 8.61 -3.74
CA GLU A 92 -14.45 9.54 -4.74
C GLU A 92 -13.54 8.83 -5.75
N ALA A 93 -12.74 7.85 -5.30
CA ALA A 93 -11.86 7.09 -6.19
C ALA A 93 -12.61 6.16 -7.18
N LEU A 94 -13.92 5.99 -7.03
CA LEU A 94 -14.78 5.22 -7.93
C LEU A 94 -15.53 6.09 -8.95
N ALA A 95 -15.56 7.41 -8.74
CA ALA A 95 -16.21 8.37 -9.63
C ALA A 95 -15.38 8.61 -10.91
#